data_AF-A0A645IHL2-F1
#
_entry.id   AF-A0A645IHL2-F1
#
_cell.length_a   1.000
_cell.length_b   1.000
_cell.length_c   1.000
_cell.angle_alpha   90.00
_cell.angle_beta   90.00
_cell.angle_gamma   90.00
#
_symmetry.space_group_name_H-M   'P 1'
#
loop_
_entity.id
_entity.type
_entity.pdbx_description
1 polymer ?
#
loop_
_entity_poly.entity_id
_entity_poly.type
_entity_poly.pdbx_seq_one_letter_code
_entity_poly.pdbx_strand_id
1 'polypeptide(L)'
;MGKAKEISEAVRKGIDKAGKNLVELKKVGNTIPHPIIGDFGAASVMLRPAAPGTGVIAGGVVRAIMELGGVKDVLTKVVGRTSNPINVAWATVEAIQGLRTPDEILRLRGKKTVQNDATAN
;
A
#
# COMPACT_ATOMS: atom_id res chain seq x y z
N MET A 1 -14.48 6.80 -4.38
CA MET A 1 -15.77 6.80 -3.65
C MET A 1 -16.92 6.97 -4.62
N GLY A 2 -17.91 6.09 -4.54
CA GLY A 2 -19.19 6.24 -5.24
C GLY A 2 -20.24 6.83 -4.30
N LYS A 3 -21.17 7.62 -4.83
CA LYS A 3 -22.31 8.19 -4.11
C LYS A 3 -23.54 8.07 -5.00
N ALA A 4 -24.61 7.51 -4.46
CA ALA A 4 -25.90 7.37 -5.12
C ALA A 4 -27.01 7.31 -4.06
N LYS A 5 -28.27 7.34 -4.49
CA LYS A 5 -29.42 7.19 -3.59
C LYS A 5 -29.57 5.73 -3.14
N GLU A 6 -29.36 4.79 -4.05
CA GLU A 6 -29.37 3.36 -3.79
C GLU A 6 -27.98 2.83 -3.45
N ILE A 7 -27.91 1.91 -2.48
CA ILE A 7 -26.64 1.35 -1.98
C ILE A 7 -25.91 0.59 -3.11
N SER A 8 -26.61 -0.27 -3.83
CA SER A 8 -26.03 -1.09 -4.92
C SER A 8 -25.43 -0.22 -6.02
N GLU A 9 -26.09 0.89 -6.35
CA GLU A 9 -25.61 1.84 -7.36
C GLU A 9 -24.37 2.60 -6.86
N ALA A 10 -24.33 2.98 -5.57
CA ALA A 10 -23.18 3.63 -4.97
C ALA A 10 -21.94 2.72 -4.97
N VAL A 11 -22.11 1.42 -4.69
CA VAL A 11 -21.04 0.42 -4.75
C VAL A 11 -20.52 0.27 -6.18
N ARG A 12 -21.41 0.11 -7.18
CA ARG A 12 -21.03 0.01 -8.59
C ARG A 12 -20.20 1.23 -9.04
N LYS A 13 -20.67 2.45 -8.76
CA LYS A 13 -19.91 3.68 -9.04
C LYS A 13 -18.56 3.73 -8.33
N GLY A 14 -18.48 3.14 -7.13
CA GLY A 14 -17.24 2.97 -6.38
C GLY A 14 -16.24 2.09 -7.13
N ILE A 15 -16.69 0.92 -7.60
CA ILE A 15 -15.88 -0.05 -8.35
C ILE A 15 -15.43 0.55 -9.68
N ASP A 16 -16.33 1.17 -10.44
CA ASP A 16 -16.00 1.80 -11.72
C ASP A 16 -14.94 2.89 -11.57
N LYS A 17 -15.02 3.68 -10.49
CA LYS A 17 -14.02 4.70 -10.18
C LYS A 17 -12.70 4.08 -9.71
N ALA A 18 -12.74 2.99 -8.95
CA ALA A 18 -11.53 2.28 -8.51
C ALA A 18 -10.77 1.67 -9.69
N GLY A 19 -11.47 1.02 -10.62
CA GLY A 19 -10.85 0.44 -11.82
C GLY A 19 -10.12 1.46 -12.70
N LYS A 20 -10.59 2.72 -12.72
CA LYS A 20 -9.92 3.82 -13.44
C LYS A 20 -8.71 4.39 -12.70
N ASN A 21 -8.63 4.20 -11.39
CA ASN A 21 -7.57 4.77 -10.53
C ASN A 21 -6.78 3.63 -9.86
N LEU A 22 -6.32 2.68 -10.67
CA LEU A 22 -5.47 1.59 -10.17
C LEU A 22 -4.10 2.14 -9.80
N VAL A 23 -3.60 1.69 -8.66
CA VAL A 23 -2.28 2.03 -8.13
C VAL A 23 -1.48 0.73 -8.04
N GLU A 24 -0.30 0.73 -8.63
CA GLU A 24 0.62 -0.41 -8.52
C GLU A 24 1.32 -0.39 -7.16
N LEU A 25 1.27 -1.51 -6.43
CA LEU A 25 1.97 -1.67 -5.16
C LEU A 25 3.35 -2.28 -5.43
N LYS A 26 4.40 -1.48 -5.22
CA LYS A 26 5.79 -1.92 -5.33
C LYS A 26 6.18 -2.75 -4.11
N LYS A 27 6.65 -3.98 -4.33
CA LYS A 27 7.09 -4.90 -3.27
C LYS A 27 8.40 -5.58 -3.62
N VAL A 28 9.11 -6.06 -2.61
CA VAL A 28 10.31 -6.89 -2.75
C VAL A 28 10.01 -8.24 -2.11
N GLY A 29 9.89 -9.27 -2.94
CA GLY A 29 9.40 -10.58 -2.51
C GLY A 29 7.98 -10.49 -1.94
N ASN A 30 7.84 -10.80 -0.65
CA ASN A 30 6.57 -10.85 0.06
C ASN A 30 6.24 -9.58 0.89
N THR A 31 7.16 -8.61 0.96
CA THR A 31 7.04 -7.43 1.84
C THR A 31 7.34 -6.11 1.10
N ILE A 32 7.12 -4.98 1.78
CA ILE A 32 7.40 -3.64 1.24
C ILE A 32 8.91 -3.33 1.21
N PRO A 33 9.40 -2.47 0.31
CA PRO A 33 10.85 -2.22 0.16
C PRO A 33 11.51 -1.51 1.36
N HIS A 34 10.79 -0.58 2.00
CA HIS A 34 11.30 0.25 3.08
C HIS A 34 10.15 0.77 3.96
N PRO A 35 10.42 1.20 5.20
CA PRO A 35 9.39 1.80 6.04
C PRO A 35 8.97 3.17 5.50
N ILE A 36 7.66 3.46 5.54
CA ILE A 36 7.09 4.71 5.08
C ILE A 36 5.93 5.13 5.97
N ILE A 37 5.69 6.43 6.06
CA ILE A 37 4.51 7.02 6.69
C ILE A 37 3.72 7.71 5.58
N GLY A 38 2.44 7.38 5.46
CA GLY A 38 1.51 8.13 4.60
C GLY A 38 0.52 8.91 5.46
N ASP A 39 0.24 10.14 5.04
CA ASP A 39 -0.56 11.09 5.79
C ASP A 39 -1.75 11.54 4.94
N PHE A 40 -2.97 11.52 5.47
CA PHE A 40 -4.11 12.07 4.76
C PHE A 40 -5.08 12.73 5.73
N GLY A 41 -5.25 14.04 5.59
CA GLY A 41 -6.01 14.84 6.55
C GLY A 41 -5.43 14.71 7.96
N ALA A 42 -6.22 14.19 8.91
CA ALA A 42 -5.78 13.93 10.28
C ALA A 42 -5.32 12.48 10.55
N ALA A 43 -5.35 11.62 9.53
CA ALA A 43 -4.90 10.23 9.64
C ALA A 43 -3.44 10.12 9.18
N SER A 44 -2.70 9.25 9.85
CA SER A 44 -1.32 8.92 9.51
C SER A 44 -1.13 7.42 9.70
N VAL A 45 -0.60 6.75 8.68
CA VAL A 45 -0.41 5.30 8.65
C VAL A 45 1.05 5.00 8.42
N MET A 46 1.66 4.32 9.40
CA MET A 46 3.01 3.80 9.30
C MET A 46 2.95 2.39 8.72
N LEU A 47 3.72 2.15 7.65
CA LEU A 47 3.97 0.85 7.06
C LEU A 47 5.44 0.49 7.29
N ARG A 48 5.71 -0.72 7.76
CA ARG A 48 7.06 -1.22 8.02
C ARG A 48 7.25 -2.62 7.41
N PRO A 49 8.37 -2.88 6.74
CA PRO A 49 8.68 -4.22 6.23
C PRO A 49 8.77 -5.22 7.37
N ALA A 50 8.37 -6.45 7.07
CA ALA A 50 8.33 -7.54 8.02
C ALA A 50 9.17 -8.71 7.53
N ALA A 51 9.61 -9.56 8.46
CA ALA A 51 10.31 -10.80 8.11
C ALA A 51 9.31 -11.78 7.44
N PRO A 52 9.78 -12.68 6.56
CA PRO A 52 8.92 -13.70 5.96
C PRO A 52 8.20 -14.52 7.03
N GLY A 53 6.90 -14.75 6.85
CA GLY A 53 6.07 -15.52 7.80
C GLY A 53 5.49 -14.70 8.95
N THR A 54 5.61 -13.36 8.91
CA THR A 54 4.96 -12.47 9.89
C THR A 54 3.46 -12.33 9.61
N GLY A 55 3.05 -12.42 8.34
CA GLY A 55 1.68 -12.14 7.93
C GLY A 55 1.36 -10.64 7.87
N VAL A 56 0.09 -10.33 7.58
CA VAL A 56 -0.42 -8.96 7.46
C VAL A 56 -0.94 -8.47 8.82
N ILE A 57 -0.05 -7.85 9.61
CA ILE A 57 -0.39 -7.25 10.89
C ILE A 57 -0.86 -5.81 10.65
N ALA A 58 -2.18 -5.68 10.45
CA ALA A 58 -2.81 -4.43 10.10
C ALA A 58 -4.25 -4.33 10.60
N GLY A 59 -4.73 -3.08 10.77
CA GLY A 59 -6.15 -2.80 11.00
C GLY A 59 -6.99 -3.09 9.75
N GLY A 60 -8.30 -3.30 9.89
CA GLY A 60 -9.15 -3.86 8.83
C GLY A 60 -9.04 -3.17 7.46
N VAL A 61 -9.02 -1.82 7.43
CA VAL A 61 -8.88 -1.05 6.19
C VAL A 61 -7.52 -1.29 5.53
N VAL A 62 -6.45 -1.16 6.30
CA VAL A 62 -5.08 -1.30 5.81
C VAL A 62 -4.83 -2.74 5.37
N ARG A 63 -5.33 -3.73 6.13
CA ARG A 63 -5.25 -5.15 5.79
C ARG A 63 -5.86 -5.44 4.42
N ALA A 64 -7.09 -5.01 4.19
CA ALA A 64 -7.77 -5.26 2.92
C ALA A 64 -6.98 -4.69 1.73
N ILE A 65 -6.40 -3.49 1.88
CA ILE A 65 -5.57 -2.87 0.84
C ILE A 65 -4.28 -3.69 0.59
N MET A 66 -3.59 -4.10 1.65
CA MET A 66 -2.33 -4.86 1.54
C MET A 66 -2.53 -6.24 0.94
N GLU A 67 -3.61 -6.93 1.33
CA GLU A 67 -3.98 -8.25 0.78
C GLU A 67 -4.33 -8.16 -0.70
N LEU A 68 -5.11 -7.16 -1.11
CA LEU A 68 -5.42 -6.90 -2.52
C LEU A 68 -4.17 -6.57 -3.35
N GLY A 69 -3.19 -5.89 -2.74
CA GLY A 69 -1.89 -5.63 -3.36
C GLY A 69 -0.93 -6.83 -3.36
N GLY A 70 -1.34 -7.96 -2.77
CA GLY A 70 -0.53 -9.19 -2.72
C GLY A 70 0.70 -9.09 -1.82
N VAL A 71 0.67 -8.22 -0.80
CA VAL A 71 1.66 -8.18 0.28
C VAL A 71 1.27 -9.23 1.31
N LYS A 72 2.20 -10.11 1.66
CA LYS A 72 1.94 -11.18 2.64
C LYS A 72 2.49 -10.84 4.01
N ASP A 73 3.58 -10.09 4.07
CA ASP A 73 4.29 -9.78 5.31
C ASP A 73 4.42 -8.27 5.45
N VAL A 74 3.70 -7.67 6.41
CA VAL A 74 3.81 -6.24 6.71
C VAL A 74 3.36 -5.93 8.13
N LEU A 75 4.08 -5.02 8.79
CA LEU A 75 3.69 -4.44 10.07
C LEU A 75 3.14 -3.04 9.83
N THR A 76 1.96 -2.74 10.37
CA THR A 76 1.36 -1.42 10.20
C THR A 76 0.81 -0.88 11.50
N LYS A 77 0.78 0.44 11.60
CA LYS A 77 0.12 1.13 12.71
C LYS A 77 -0.47 2.45 12.23
N VAL A 78 -1.73 2.68 12.56
CA VAL A 78 -2.32 4.03 12.47
C VAL A 78 -1.76 4.84 13.64
N VAL A 79 -0.95 5.84 13.32
CA VAL A 79 -0.26 6.74 14.27
C VAL A 79 -0.89 8.14 14.31
N GLY A 80 -1.83 8.42 13.41
CA GLY A 80 -2.53 9.70 13.34
C GLY A 80 -3.56 9.90 14.46
N ARG A 81 -4.08 11.14 14.53
CA ARG A 81 -5.11 11.54 15.52
C ARG A 81 -6.48 10.91 15.28
N THR A 82 -6.75 10.47 14.05
CA THR A 82 -8.02 9.82 13.69
C THR A 82 -7.81 8.42 13.13
N SER A 83 -8.77 7.55 13.42
CA SER A 83 -8.91 6.20 12.86
C SER A 83 -10.06 6.10 11.86
N ASN A 84 -10.55 7.23 11.33
CA ASN A 84 -11.62 7.24 10.32
C ASN A 84 -11.22 6.37 9.11
N PRO A 85 -12.01 5.32 8.77
CA PRO A 85 -11.69 4.38 7.70
C PRO A 85 -11.36 5.03 6.35
N ILE A 86 -12.06 6.11 5.98
CA ILE A 86 -11.86 6.79 4.70
C ILE A 86 -10.48 7.45 4.66
N ASN A 87 -10.12 8.17 5.72
CA ASN A 87 -8.83 8.87 5.78
C ASN A 87 -7.68 7.87 5.90
N VAL A 88 -7.86 6.79 6.67
CA VAL A 88 -6.89 5.71 6.78
C VAL A 88 -6.67 5.03 5.42
N ALA A 89 -7.73 4.80 4.64
CA ALA A 89 -7.60 4.26 3.29
C ALA A 89 -6.76 5.16 2.38
N TRP A 90 -7.06 6.46 2.35
CA TRP A 90 -6.31 7.42 1.54
C TRP A 90 -4.86 7.59 1.99
N ALA A 91 -4.60 7.68 3.31
CA ALA A 91 -3.25 7.71 3.87
C ALA A 91 -2.45 6.46 3.50
N THR A 92 -3.10 5.29 3.46
CA THR A 92 -2.47 4.03 3.04
C THR A 92 -2.13 4.05 1.55
N VAL A 93 -3.03 4.56 0.71
CA VAL A 93 -2.78 4.70 -0.73
C VAL A 93 -1.60 5.66 -0.98
N GLU A 94 -1.54 6.77 -0.24
CA GLU A 94 -0.42 7.72 -0.31
C GLU A 94 0.91 7.07 0.11
N ALA A 95 0.91 6.30 1.20
CA ALA A 95 2.06 5.53 1.63
C ALA A 95 2.54 4.56 0.53
N ILE A 96 1.62 3.86 -0.13
CA ILE A 96 1.96 2.92 -1.22
C ILE A 96 2.57 3.65 -2.41
N GLN A 97 2.00 4.79 -2.80
CA GLN A 97 2.52 5.60 -3.92
C GLN A 97 3.92 6.15 -3.65
N GLY A 98 4.26 6.41 -2.39
CA GLY A 98 5.58 6.84 -1.97
C GLY A 98 6.66 5.74 -1.99
N LEU A 99 6.27 4.46 -2.14
CA LEU A 99 7.23 3.36 -2.21
C LEU A 99 8.10 3.46 -3.47
N ARG A 100 9.35 3.05 -3.28
CA ARG A 100 10.40 3.05 -4.31
C ARG A 100 11.17 1.75 -4.18
N THR A 101 11.37 1.06 -5.28
CA THR A 101 12.21 -0.14 -5.30
C THR A 101 13.68 0.24 -5.26
N PRO A 102 14.56 -0.67 -4.80
CA PRO A 102 16.01 -0.45 -4.86
C PRO A 102 16.49 -0.10 -6.27
N ASP A 103 15.93 -0.75 -7.30
CA ASP A 103 16.27 -0.51 -8.70
C ASP A 103 15.94 0.91 -9.16
N GLU A 104 14.77 1.43 -8.76
CA GLU A 104 14.38 2.82 -9.06
C GLU A 104 15.34 3.82 -8.43
N ILE A 105 15.74 3.59 -7.17
CA ILE A 105 16.68 4.45 -6.46
C ILE A 105 18.09 4.39 -7.09
N LEU A 106 18.55 3.21 -7.51
CA LEU A 106 19.85 3.05 -8.17
C LEU A 106 19.89 3.78 -9.52
N ARG A 107 18.82 3.66 -10.31
CA ARG A 107 18.65 4.38 -11.58
C ARG A 107 18.64 5.90 -11.37
N LEU A 108 17.90 6.39 -10.38
CA LEU A 108 17.87 7.81 -10.00
C LEU A 108 19.26 8.33 -9.60
N ARG A 109 20.09 7.49 -9.00
CA ARG A 109 21.45 7.83 -8.54
C ARG A 109 22.54 7.61 -9.61
N GLY A 110 22.18 7.23 -10.84
CA GLY A 110 23.13 6.99 -11.93
C GLY A 110 24.06 5.79 -11.73
N LYS A 111 23.73 4.87 -10.82
CA LYS A 111 24.51 3.64 -10.57
C LYS A 111 23.88 2.46 -11.32
N LYS A 112 24.72 1.53 -11.80
CA LYS A 112 24.22 0.28 -12.42
C LYS A 112 23.37 -0.51 -11.42
N THR A 113 22.23 -1.01 -11.88
CA THR A 113 21.38 -1.94 -11.13
C THR A 113 22.20 -3.16 -10.73
N VAL A 114 22.21 -3.49 -9.43
CA VAL A 114 22.82 -4.72 -8.95
C VAL A 114 21.82 -5.82 -9.27
N GLN A 115 22.04 -6.51 -10.40
CA GLN A 115 21.25 -7.67 -10.77
C GLN A 115 21.56 -8.76 -9.75
N ASN A 116 20.67 -8.95 -8.78
CA ASN A 116 20.77 -10.09 -7.88
C ASN A 116 20.08 -11.27 -8.58
N ASP A 117 20.91 -12.21 -9.02
CA ASP A 117 20.54 -13.51 -9.54
C ASP A 117 19.59 -14.22 -8.57
N ALA A 118 18.33 -14.36 -8.99
CA ALA A 118 17.43 -15.38 -8.49
C ALA A 118 16.71 -16.00 -9.68
N THR A 119 17.50 -16.55 -10.61
CA THR A 119 17.10 -17.71 -11.39
C THR A 119 17.15 -18.91 -10.45
N ALA A 120 16.00 -19.40 -9.99
CA ALA A 120 15.86 -20.75 -9.44
C ALA A 120 14.38 -21.19 -9.49
N ASN A 121 14.06 -21.95 -10.55
CA ASN A 121 12.89 -22.81 -10.79
C ASN A 121 11.48 -22.19 -10.81
#